data_AF-A0A970G7E2-F1
#
_entry.id   AF-A0A970G7E2-F1
#
_cell.length_a   1.000
_cell.length_b   1.000
_cell.length_c   1.000
_cell.angle_alpha   90.00
_cell.angle_beta   90.00
_cell.angle_gamma   90.00
#
_symmetry.space_group_name_H-M   'P 1'
#
loop_
_entity.id
_entity.type
_entity.pdbx_description
1 polymer ?
#
loop_
_entity_poly.entity_id
_entity_poly.type
_entity_poly.pdbx_seq_one_letter_code
_entity_poly.pdbx_strand_id
1 'polypeptide(L)' 'YTVGNVRERPFSEIWNSDDELMVMLREKEKHVKGRCGECTYKSLCSGCRIRARAVYGDLWAEDPACYLTAEELTG' A
#
# COMPACT_ATOMS: atom_id res chain seq x y z
N TYR A 1 -2.57 15.61 -5.66
CA TYR A 1 -2.68 15.67 -4.19
C TYR A 1 -1.28 15.81 -3.62
N THR A 2 -1.09 16.68 -2.62
CA THR A 2 0.22 16.96 -2.01
C THR A 2 0.08 16.87 -0.50
N VAL A 3 0.96 16.13 0.15
CA VAL A 3 0.91 15.86 1.61
C VAL A 3 1.80 16.80 2.42
N GLY A 4 2.74 17.49 1.78
CA GLY A 4 3.60 18.48 2.43
C GLY A 4 4.92 18.74 1.70
N ASN A 5 5.78 19.51 2.36
CA ASN A 5 7.09 19.91 1.87
C ASN A 5 8.11 19.84 3.02
N VAL A 6 9.19 19.07 2.82
CA VAL A 6 10.23 18.87 3.83
C VAL A 6 11.05 20.13 4.12
N ARG A 7 10.98 21.16 3.26
CA ARG A 7 11.61 22.47 3.50
C ARG A 7 10.83 23.33 4.49
N GLU A 8 9.54 23.01 4.71
CA GLU A 8 8.63 23.77 5.58
C GLU A 8 8.35 23.04 6.89
N ARG A 9 8.37 21.71 6.89
CA ARG A 9 8.12 20.86 8.06
C ARG A 9 8.95 19.57 8.02
N PRO A 10 9.39 19.02 9.16
CA PRO A 10 10.13 17.76 9.21
C PRO A 10 9.38 16.62 8.52
N PHE A 11 10.11 15.72 7.87
CA PHE A 11 9.53 14.52 7.25
C PHE A 11 8.75 13.67 8.26
N SER A 12 9.23 13.56 9.51
CA SER A 12 8.55 12.83 10.58
C SER A 12 7.16 13.38 10.87
N GLU A 13 6.94 14.69 10.78
CA GLU A 13 5.62 15.29 10.99
C GLU A 13 4.70 15.05 9.80
N ILE A 14 5.23 15.12 8.57
CA ILE A 14 4.46 14.77 7.36
C ILE A 14 4.04 13.30 7.45
N TRP A 15 5.01 12.42 7.71
CA TRP A 15 4.81 10.97 7.74
C TRP A 15 3.94 10.50 8.88
N ASN A 16 3.89 11.18 10.03
CA ASN A 16 3.04 10.82 11.18
C ASN A 16 1.75 11.65 11.28
N SER A 17 1.44 12.46 10.27
CA SER A 17 0.20 13.25 10.25
C SER A 17 -1.07 12.38 10.17
N ASP A 18 -2.20 13.01 10.48
CA ASP A 18 -3.55 12.47 10.36
C ASP A 18 -4.10 12.51 8.91
N ASP A 19 -3.24 12.83 7.93
CA ASP A 19 -3.59 12.69 6.52
C ASP A 19 -3.99 11.25 6.20
N GLU A 20 -5.15 11.06 5.54
CA GLU A 20 -5.70 9.74 5.26
C GLU A 20 -4.72 8.86 4.49
N LEU A 21 -4.05 9.41 3.47
CA LEU A 21 -3.07 8.65 2.68
C LEU A 21 -1.86 8.26 3.54
N MET A 22 -1.34 9.15 4.38
CA MET A 22 -0.22 8.84 5.28
C MET A 22 -0.60 7.75 6.29
N VAL A 23 -1.77 7.84 6.91
CA VAL A 23 -2.29 6.81 7.83
C VAL A 23 -2.37 5.46 7.12
N MET A 24 -3.04 5.42 5.96
CA MET A 24 -3.23 4.17 5.23
C MET A 24 -1.91 3.58 4.70
N LEU A 25 -0.92 4.41 4.35
CA LEU A 25 0.39 3.92 3.93
C LEU A 25 1.18 3.29 5.09
N ARG A 26 1.08 3.84 6.30
CA ARG A 26 1.65 3.22 7.51
C ARG A 26 0.99 1.89 7.82
N GLU A 27 -0.30 1.76 7.53
CA GLU A 27 -1.10 0.56 7.78
C GLU A 27 -1.41 -0.24 6.52
N LYS A 28 -0.52 -0.19 5.51
CA LYS A 28 -0.77 -0.73 4.15
C LYS A 28 -1.38 -2.14 4.14
N GLU A 29 -0.93 -3.03 5.03
CA GLU A 29 -1.37 -4.42 5.12
C GLU A 29 -2.85 -4.58 5.48
N LYS A 30 -3.44 -3.59 6.18
CA LYS A 30 -4.85 -3.59 6.58
C LYS A 30 -5.77 -3.15 5.44
N HIS A 31 -5.21 -2.44 4.45
CA HIS A 31 -6.00 -1.79 3.41
C HIS A 31 -5.95 -2.52 2.06
N VAL A 32 -4.92 -3.33 1.81
CA VAL A 32 -4.80 -4.06 0.54
C VAL A 32 -5.98 -5.03 0.34
N LYS A 33 -6.50 -5.06 -0.88
CA LYS A 33 -7.66 -5.84 -1.32
C LYS A 33 -7.24 -6.95 -2.28
N GLY A 34 -8.22 -7.73 -2.74
CA GLY A 34 -8.02 -8.81 -3.70
C GLY A 34 -7.04 -9.86 -3.16
N ARG A 35 -6.23 -10.44 -4.05
CA ARG A 35 -5.26 -11.48 -3.68
C ARG A 35 -4.28 -11.04 -2.61
N CYS A 36 -3.92 -9.75 -2.57
CA CYS A 36 -3.05 -9.20 -1.53
C CYS A 36 -3.70 -9.13 -0.15
N GLY A 37 -5.03 -9.04 -0.06
CA GLY A 37 -5.77 -8.99 1.22
C GLY A 37 -5.79 -10.34 1.95
N GLU A 38 -5.76 -11.44 1.19
CA GLU A 38 -5.80 -12.82 1.70
C GLU A 38 -4.40 -13.46 1.80
N CYS A 39 -3.37 -12.80 1.28
CA CYS A 39 -2.00 -13.32 1.24
C CYS A 39 -1.34 -13.38 2.63
N THR A 40 -0.76 -14.54 3.00
CA THR A 40 0.04 -14.72 4.23
C THR A 40 1.23 -13.76 4.30
N TYR A 41 1.79 -13.37 3.14
CA TYR A 41 2.94 -12.45 3.05
C TYR A 41 2.55 -10.96 3.06
N LYS A 42 1.27 -10.61 3.27
CA LYS A 42 0.80 -9.22 3.13
C LYS A 42 1.45 -8.24 4.10
N SER A 43 1.93 -8.70 5.26
CA SER A 43 2.63 -7.85 6.22
C SER A 43 4.01 -7.41 5.75
N LEU A 44 4.70 -8.28 5.01
CA LEU A 44 6.02 -8.00 4.45
C LEU A 44 5.91 -7.26 3.12
N CYS A 45 5.19 -7.85 2.17
CA CYS A 45 5.16 -7.38 0.79
C CYS A 45 4.12 -6.27 0.60
N SER A 46 2.84 -6.63 0.80
CA SER A 46 1.67 -5.81 0.46
C SER A 46 1.65 -5.29 -0.99
N GLY A 47 2.47 -5.81 -1.91
CA GLY A 47 2.51 -5.42 -3.33
C GLY A 47 2.83 -3.95 -3.64
N CYS A 48 3.02 -3.64 -4.92
CA CYS A 48 3.30 -2.29 -5.41
C CYS A 48 2.03 -1.45 -5.58
N ARG A 49 1.85 -0.45 -4.70
CA ARG A 49 0.66 0.41 -4.68
C ARG A 49 0.51 1.25 -5.95
N ILE A 50 1.62 1.75 -6.50
CA ILE A 50 1.59 2.57 -7.72
C ILE A 50 1.17 1.75 -8.95
N ARG A 51 1.59 0.48 -9.05
CA ARG A 51 1.13 -0.41 -10.13
C ARG A 51 -0.36 -0.70 -10.01
N ALA A 52 -0.83 -1.01 -8.80
CA ALA A 52 -2.24 -1.23 -8.52
C ALA A 52 -3.07 0.00 -8.97
N ARG A 53 -2.66 1.21 -8.59
CA ARG A 53 -3.33 2.45 -9.03
C ARG A 53 -3.26 2.67 -10.54
N ALA A 54 -2.13 2.40 -11.18
CA ALA A 54 -1.96 2.62 -12.61
C ALA A 54 -2.85 1.70 -13.45
N VAL A 55 -3.03 0.46 -13.02
CA VAL A 55 -3.81 -0.55 -13.76
C VAL A 55 -5.28 -0.52 -13.39
N TYR A 56 -5.62 -0.42 -12.09
CA TYR A 56 -6.99 -0.55 -11.59
C TYR A 56 -7.64 0.78 -11.18
N GLY A 57 -6.87 1.88 -11.15
CA GLY A 57 -7.35 3.15 -10.59
C GLY A 57 -7.46 3.16 -9.05
N ASP A 58 -7.21 2.03 -8.39
CA ASP A 58 -7.27 1.86 -6.93
C ASP A 58 -5.88 1.55 -6.36
N LEU A 59 -5.40 2.40 -5.45
CA LEU A 59 -4.12 2.26 -4.76
C LEU A 59 -4.05 0.99 -3.89
N TRP A 60 -5.21 0.50 -3.47
CA TRP A 60 -5.36 -0.62 -2.55
C TRP A 60 -5.74 -1.92 -3.23
N ALA A 61 -5.90 -1.93 -4.56
CA ALA A 61 -6.07 -3.15 -5.33
C ALA A 61 -4.83 -4.06 -5.25
N GLU A 62 -4.97 -5.27 -5.80
CA GLU A 62 -3.87 -6.21 -5.92
C GLU A 62 -2.73 -5.68 -6.81
N ASP A 63 -1.52 -6.19 -6.62
CA ASP A 63 -0.41 -5.89 -7.53
C ASP A 63 -0.49 -6.80 -8.76
N PRO A 64 -0.73 -6.26 -9.98
CA PRO A 64 -0.87 -7.07 -11.19
C PRO A 64 0.43 -7.78 -11.60
N ALA A 65 1.57 -7.41 -11.01
CA ALA A 65 2.85 -8.04 -11.27
C ALA A 65 3.22 -9.13 -10.24
N CYS A 66 2.34 -9.46 -9.31
CA CYS A 66 2.57 -10.53 -8.35
C CYS A 66 2.73 -11.87 -9.08
N TYR A 67 3.87 -12.54 -8.89
CA TYR A 67 4.19 -13.81 -9.54
C TYR A 67 3.67 -15.04 -8.77
N LEU A 68 3.25 -14.86 -7.52
CA LEU A 68 2.73 -15.94 -6.69
C LEU A 68 1.45 -16.50 -7.31
N THR A 69 1.32 -17.81 -7.28
CA THR A 69 0.11 -18.58 -7.60
C THR A 69 -0.91 -18.46 -6.46
N ALA A 70 -2.12 -19.01 -6.61
CA ALA A 70 -3.12 -18.94 -5.54
C ALA A 70 -2.73 -19.81 -4.34
N GLU A 71 -2.14 -20.97 -4.61
CA GLU A 71 -1.66 -21.94 -3.63
C GLU A 71 -0.54 -21.35 -2.76
N GLU A 72 0.34 -20.55 -3.35
CA GLU A 72 1.43 -19.86 -2.64
C GLU A 72 0.94 -18.68 -1.78
N LEU A 73 -0.31 -18.21 -1.91
CA LEU A 73 -0.80 -17.09 -1.09
C LEU A 73 -1.14 -17.51 0.34
N THR A 74 -1.51 -18.77 0.55
CA THR A 74 -2.06 -19.28 1.82
C THR A 74 -1.17 -20.31 2.51
N GLY A 75 -0.01 -20.60 1.92
CA GLY A 75 0.98 -21.56 2.44
C GLY A 75 1.67 -21.12 3.71
#